data_AF-A0A930G120-F1
#
_entry.id   AF-A0A930G120-F1
#
_cell.length_a   1.000
_cell.length_b   1.000
_cell.length_c   1.000
_cell.angle_alpha   90.00
_cell.angle_beta   90.00
_cell.angle_gamma   90.00
#
_symmetry.space_group_name_H-M   'P 1'
#
loop_
_entity.id
_entity.type
_entity.pdbx_description
1 polymer ?
#
loop_
_entity_poly.entity_id
_entity_poly.type
_entity_poly.pdbx_seq_one_letter_code
_entity_poly.pdbx_strand_id
1 'polypeptide(L)'
;MVLLNEMGRKKEQALEPIRLAELSQITGLPRETVRRKLENLRKLGKVERTADGRWVYCATGVGPEVEEFTRNTVLKFLRTAQTLVTILGMVDTTELQADAKEAPGK
;
A
#
# COMPACT_ATOMS: atom_id res chain seq x y z
N MET A 1 -2.67 -12.26 -23.63
CA MET A 1 -2.98 -11.43 -22.46
C MET A 1 -3.27 -12.35 -21.28
N VAL A 2 -2.24 -12.70 -20.51
CA VAL A 2 -2.38 -13.49 -19.28
C VAL A 2 -1.37 -12.91 -18.29
N LEU A 3 -1.86 -12.20 -17.27
CA LEU A 3 -1.01 -11.38 -16.39
C LEU A 3 -0.94 -11.89 -14.95
N LEU A 4 -1.69 -12.93 -14.59
CA LEU A 4 -1.78 -13.44 -13.22
C LEU A 4 -1.43 -14.93 -13.19
N ASN A 5 -0.71 -15.36 -12.15
CA ASN A 5 -0.48 -16.78 -11.89
C ASN A 5 -1.70 -17.44 -11.21
N GLU A 6 -1.61 -18.75 -10.93
CA GLU A 6 -2.67 -19.57 -10.32
C GLU A 6 -3.15 -19.05 -8.95
N MET A 7 -2.37 -18.17 -8.31
CA MET A 7 -2.69 -17.50 -7.05
C MET A 7 -3.24 -16.08 -7.25
N GLY A 8 -3.54 -15.67 -8.48
CA GLY A 8 -4.01 -14.32 -8.81
C GLY A 8 -2.95 -13.22 -8.67
N ARG A 9 -1.65 -13.58 -8.59
CA ARG A 9 -0.55 -12.60 -8.45
C ARG A 9 0.02 -12.24 -9.82
N LYS A 10 0.36 -10.96 -10.03
CA LYS A 10 1.13 -10.56 -11.21
C LYS A 10 2.50 -11.23 -11.20
N LYS A 11 2.79 -12.04 -12.23
CA LYS A 11 3.92 -12.96 -12.26
C LYS A 11 5.28 -12.23 -12.26
N GLU A 12 5.35 -11.04 -12.86
CA GLU A 12 6.61 -10.28 -13.02
C GLU A 12 6.30 -8.77 -13.11
N GLN A 13 6.07 -8.11 -11.97
CA GLN A 13 6.24 -6.65 -11.93
C GLN A 13 7.41 -6.35 -11.00
N ALA A 14 8.61 -6.34 -11.58
CA ALA A 14 9.72 -5.62 -10.96
C ALA A 14 9.28 -4.16 -10.82
N LEU A 15 9.39 -3.61 -9.62
CA LEU A 15 9.09 -2.20 -9.39
C LEU A 15 10.16 -1.36 -10.08
N GLU A 16 9.73 -0.35 -10.82
CA GLU A 16 10.64 0.58 -11.49
C GLU A 16 11.47 1.35 -10.45
N PRO A 17 12.81 1.46 -10.63
CA PRO A 17 13.66 2.23 -9.73
C PRO A 17 13.28 3.71 -9.73
N ILE A 18 13.21 4.31 -8.54
CA ILE A 18 12.71 5.68 -8.33
C ILE A 18 13.78 6.59 -7.76
N ARG A 19 13.74 7.89 -8.09
CA ARG A 19 14.68 8.88 -7.52
C ARG A 19 14.28 9.29 -6.11
N LEU A 20 15.26 9.72 -5.32
CA LEU A 20 15.03 10.26 -3.97
C LEU A 20 14.08 11.46 -3.96
N ALA A 21 14.17 12.33 -4.98
CA ALA A 21 13.32 13.52 -5.10
C ALA A 21 11.85 13.15 -5.29
N GLU A 22 11.58 12.18 -6.17
CA GLU A 22 10.24 11.66 -6.44
C GLU A 22 9.64 11.01 -5.19
N LEU A 23 10.43 10.21 -4.45
CA LEU A 23 9.99 9.64 -3.17
C LEU A 23 9.66 10.71 -2.12
N SER A 24 10.45 11.78 -2.03
CA SER A 24 10.16 12.91 -1.13
C SER A 24 8.87 13.61 -1.50
N GLN A 25 8.60 13.80 -2.79
CA GLN A 25 7.37 14.40 -3.29
C GLN A 25 6.15 13.52 -3.00
N ILE A 26 6.20 12.22 -3.31
CA ILE A 26 5.07 11.29 -3.15
C ILE A 26 4.74 11.07 -1.67
N THR A 27 5.75 10.94 -0.82
CA THR A 27 5.56 10.67 0.61
C THR A 27 5.27 11.93 1.43
N GLY A 28 5.55 13.12 0.88
CA GLY A 28 5.50 14.39 1.62
C GLY A 28 6.56 14.51 2.72
N LEU A 29 7.51 13.57 2.80
CA LEU A 29 8.56 13.58 3.82
C LEU A 29 9.76 14.42 3.35
N PRO A 30 10.46 15.13 4.25
CA PRO A 30 11.69 15.84 3.91
C PRO A 30 12.72 14.92 3.26
N ARG A 31 13.44 15.44 2.26
CA ARG A 31 14.43 14.66 1.48
C ARG A 31 15.44 13.92 2.36
N GLU A 32 15.92 14.57 3.42
CA GLU A 32 16.84 13.97 4.38
C GLU A 32 16.19 12.84 5.20
N THR A 33 14.92 12.98 5.57
CA THR A 33 14.16 11.93 6.26
C THR A 33 13.99 10.70 5.37
N VAL A 34 13.66 10.90 4.09
CA VAL A 34 13.55 9.81 3.11
C VAL A 34 14.90 9.13 2.93
N ARG A 35 15.99 9.89 2.73
CA ARG A 35 17.35 9.34 2.58
C ARG A 35 17.73 8.46 3.77
N ARG A 36 17.56 8.96 5.00
CA ARG A 36 17.86 8.22 6.23
C ARG A 36 17.06 6.92 6.34
N LYS A 37 15.76 6.96 6.00
CA LYS A 37 14.91 5.75 6.01
C LYS A 37 15.33 4.73 4.95
N LEU A 38 15.67 5.17 3.75
CA LEU A 38 16.14 4.29 2.67
C LEU A 38 17.48 3.61 3.02
N GLU A 39 18.42 4.33 3.63
CA GLU A 39 19.67 3.71 4.10
C GLU A 39 19.41 2.66 5.19
N ASN A 40 18.49 2.91 6.10
CA ASN A 40 18.09 1.91 7.09
C ASN A 40 17.44 0.68 6.44
N LEU A 41 16.53 0.89 5.49
CA LEU A 41 15.90 -0.19 4.72
C LEU A 41 16.91 -0.99 3.89
N ARG A 42 17.95 -0.33 3.37
CA ARG A 42 19.04 -0.97 2.65
C ARG A 42 19.85 -1.88 3.56
N LYS A 43 20.19 -1.44 4.77
CA LYS A 43 20.85 -2.28 5.78
C LYS A 43 20.04 -3.52 6.15
N LEU A 44 18.71 -3.42 6.06
CA LEU A 44 17.77 -4.51 6.28
C LEU A 44 17.51 -5.37 5.03
N GLY A 45 18.20 -5.11 3.91
CA GLY A 45 18.05 -5.85 2.65
C GLY A 45 16.71 -5.65 1.96
N LYS A 46 15.96 -4.59 2.28
CA LYS A 46 14.61 -4.33 1.73
C LYS A 46 14.64 -3.52 0.45
N VAL A 47 15.68 -2.72 0.26
CA VAL A 47 15.86 -1.87 -0.93
C VAL A 47 17.33 -1.88 -1.34
N GLU A 48 17.57 -1.67 -2.62
CA GLU A 48 18.89 -1.49 -3.19
C GLU A 48 19.00 -0.15 -3.90
N ARG A 49 20.24 0.33 -4.01
CA ARG A 49 20.57 1.54 -4.76
C ARG A 49 21.25 1.13 -6.05
N THR A 50 20.64 1.48 -7.18
CA THR A 50 21.16 1.21 -8.51
C THR A 50 22.41 2.05 -8.78
N ALA A 51 23.20 1.66 -9.79
CA ALA A 51 24.46 2.34 -10.14
C ALA A 51 24.25 3.82 -10.50
N ASP A 52 23.10 4.17 -11.07
CA ASP A 52 22.70 5.54 -11.40
C ASP A 52 22.01 6.29 -10.23
N GLY A 53 22.03 5.70 -9.04
CA GLY A 53 21.62 6.34 -7.79
C GLY A 53 20.13 6.32 -7.49
N ARG A 54 19.32 5.59 -8.26
CA ARG A 54 17.89 5.32 -7.99
C ARG A 54 17.74 4.23 -6.94
N TRP A 55 16.54 4.13 -6.37
CA TRP A 55 16.18 3.15 -5.35
C TRP A 55 15.19 2.14 -5.90
N VAL A 56 15.44 0.86 -5.66
CA VAL A 56 14.56 -0.24 -6.07
C VAL A 56 14.24 -1.12 -4.87
N TYR A 57 13.02 -1.65 -4.85
CA TYR A 57 12.59 -2.59 -3.83
C TYR A 57 13.11 -4.00 -4.12
N CYS A 58 13.61 -4.69 -3.10
CA CYS A 58 14.08 -6.08 -3.23
C CYS A 58 12.96 -7.02 -2.80
N ALA A 59 12.35 -7.73 -3.75
CA ALA A 59 11.30 -8.71 -3.47
C ALA A 59 11.79 -9.89 -2.60
N THR A 60 13.07 -10.25 -2.72
CA THR A 60 13.76 -11.22 -1.85
C THR A 60 13.89 -10.75 -0.40
N GLY A 61 13.69 -9.46 -0.14
CA GLY A 61 13.68 -8.88 1.20
C GLY A 61 12.42 -9.22 2.00
N VAL A 62 11.41 -9.89 1.42
CA VAL A 62 10.23 -10.37 2.16
C VAL A 62 10.57 -11.68 2.86
N GLY A 63 10.74 -11.61 4.18
CA GLY A 63 10.93 -12.79 5.03
C GLY A 63 9.61 -13.27 5.66
N PRO A 64 9.61 -14.44 6.32
CA PRO A 64 8.42 -15.02 6.96
C PRO A 64 7.71 -14.06 7.92
N GLU A 65 8.46 -13.25 8.68
CA GLU A 65 7.90 -12.26 9.60
C GLU A 65 7.05 -11.20 8.89
N VAL A 66 7.48 -10.77 7.69
CA VAL A 66 6.75 -9.77 6.89
C VAL A 66 5.48 -10.39 6.32
N GLU A 67 5.53 -11.66 5.90
CA GLU A 67 4.36 -12.40 5.44
C GLU A 67 3.34 -12.58 6.56
N GLU A 68 3.80 -12.99 7.75
CA GLU A 68 2.96 -13.14 8.93
C GLU A 68 2.34 -11.80 9.36
N PHE A 69 3.14 -10.73 9.40
CA PHE A 69 2.65 -9.38 9.66
C PHE A 69 1.55 -8.98 8.66
N THR A 70 1.79 -9.24 7.37
CA THR A 70 0.82 -8.94 6.30
C THR A 70 -0.47 -9.75 6.50
N ARG A 71 -0.35 -11.05 6.77
CA ARG A 71 -1.49 -11.95 7.03
C ARG A 71 -2.32 -11.45 8.21
N ASN A 72 -1.67 -11.14 9.33
CA ASN A 72 -2.34 -10.64 10.54
C ASN A 72 -3.01 -9.29 10.29
N THR A 73 -2.39 -8.41 9.51
CA THR A 73 -2.97 -7.11 9.15
C THR A 73 -4.22 -7.27 8.27
N VAL A 74 -4.17 -8.13 7.25
CA VAL A 74 -5.34 -8.42 6.40
C VAL A 74 -6.49 -9.00 7.22
N LEU A 75 -6.21 -9.95 8.12
CA LEU A 75 -7.24 -10.51 9.01
C LEU A 75 -7.89 -9.45 9.90
N LYS A 76 -7.11 -8.48 10.41
CA LYS A 76 -7.64 -7.35 11.18
C LYS A 76 -8.55 -6.48 10.31
N PHE A 77 -8.12 -6.12 9.10
CA PHE A 77 -8.94 -5.31 8.19
C PHE A 77 -10.25 -6.00 7.80
N LEU A 78 -10.22 -7.30 7.53
CA LEU A 78 -11.44 -8.05 7.22
C LEU A 78 -12.41 -8.09 8.40
N ARG A 79 -11.89 -8.28 9.62
CA ARG A 79 -12.72 -8.19 10.84
C ARG A 79 -13.33 -6.80 11.00
N THR A 80 -12.53 -5.74 10.82
CA THR A 80 -13.03 -4.37 10.88
C THR A 80 -14.11 -4.12 9.83
N ALA A 81 -13.90 -4.54 8.58
CA ALA A 81 -14.88 -4.42 7.51
C ALA A 81 -16.19 -5.15 7.86
N GLN A 82 -16.10 -6.36 8.41
CA GLN A 82 -17.27 -7.12 8.84
C GLN A 82 -18.03 -6.41 9.97
N THR A 83 -17.31 -5.85 10.94
CA THR A 83 -17.93 -5.03 11.99
C THR A 83 -18.65 -3.81 11.42
N LEU A 84 -18.04 -3.11 10.47
CA LEU A 84 -18.66 -1.95 9.82
C LEU A 84 -19.95 -2.34 9.07
N VAL A 85 -19.94 -3.47 8.35
CA VAL A 85 -21.14 -4.00 7.67
C VAL A 85 -22.25 -4.32 8.68
N THR A 86 -21.90 -4.96 9.80
CA THR A 86 -22.87 -5.25 10.87
C THR A 86 -23.48 -3.98 11.44
N ILE A 87 -22.67 -2.96 11.73
CA ILE A 87 -23.15 -1.67 12.26
C ILE A 87 -24.06 -0.98 11.24
N LEU A 88 -23.68 -0.96 9.96
CA LEU A 88 -24.51 -0.39 8.90
C LEU A 88 -25.87 -1.10 8.79
N GLY A 89 -25.93 -2.42 9.00
CA GLY A 89 -27.19 -3.17 9.02
C GLY A 89 -28.07 -2.90 10.24
N MET A 90 -27.53 -2.30 11.31
CA MET A 90 -28.27 -1.93 12.52
C MET A 90 -28.86 -0.52 12.47
N VAL A 91 -28.35 0.33 11.57
CA VAL A 91 -28.77 1.72 11.44
C VAL A 91 -29.72 1.82 10.25
N ASP A 92 -30.85 2.50 10.43
CA ASP A 92 -31.78 2.79 9.33
C ASP A 92 -31.16 3.87 8.42
N THR A 93 -30.49 3.45 7.34
CA THR A 93 -29.79 4.37 6.43
C THR A 93 -30.72 5.17 5.51
N THR A 94 -32.04 5.06 5.71
CA THR A 94 -33.05 5.69 4.84
C THR A 94 -32.96 7.23 4.83
N GLU A 95 -32.42 7.84 5.89
CA GLU A 95 -32.22 9.31 5.98
C GLU A 95 -30.99 9.81 5.19
N LEU A 96 -29.97 8.97 4.95
CA LEU A 96 -28.73 9.37 4.24
C LEU A 96 -28.88 9.43 2.71
N GLN A 97 -29.93 8.81 2.14
CA GLN A 97 -30.17 8.81 0.69
C GLN A 97 -30.89 10.07 0.19
N ALA A 98 -31.49 10.86 1.08
CA ALA A 98 -32.17 12.12 0.72
C ALA A 98 -31.16 13.22 0.36
N ASP A 99 -30.09 13.37 1.16
CA ASP A 99 -29.09 14.43 0.97
C ASP A 99 -28.21 14.23 -0.29
N ALA A 100 -28.02 12.98 -0.74
CA ALA A 100 -27.24 12.69 -1.94
C ALA A 100 -27.98 13.01 -3.26
N LYS A 101 -29.32 13.14 -3.22
CA LYS A 101 -30.15 13.42 -4.41
C LYS A 101 -30.35 14.91 -4.67
N GLU A 102 -29.98 15.79 -3.72
CA GLU A 102 -30.20 17.24 -3.80
C GLU A 102 -28.97 18.07 -4.17
N ALA A 103 -27.81 17.48 -4.45
CA ALA A 103 -26.68 18.25 -5.00
C ALA A 103 -27.02 18.70 -6.44
N PRO A 104 -27.31 19.99 -6.70
CA PRO A 104 -27.64 20.46 -8.03
C PRO A 104 -26.33 20.54 -8.83
N GLY A 105 -26.30 19.87 -9.97
CA GLY A 105 -25.31 20.13 -11.00
C GLY A 105 -25.33 21.61 -11.37
N LYS A 106 -24.23 22.30 -11.08
CA LYS A 106 -23.86 23.57 -11.70
C LYS A 106 -22.57 23.36 -12.47
#